data_AF-N8WF38-F1
#
_entry.id   AF-N8WF38-F1
#
_cell.length_a   1.000
_cell.length_b   1.000
_cell.length_c   1.000
_cell.angle_alpha   90.00
_cell.angle_beta   90.00
_cell.angle_gamma   90.00
#
_symmetry.space_group_name_H-M   'P 1'
#
loop_
_entity.id
_entity.type
_entity.pdbx_description
1 polymer ?
#
loop_
_entity_poly.entity_id
_entity_poly.type
_entity_poly.pdbx_seq_one_letter_code
_entity_poly.pdbx_strand_id
1 'polypeptide(L)'
;MRLFSENYEDNEKFHTKYRLLSSHLFSMGQRQILQEWADGFVDRDGKVLLEFQTTFHSMLWEFYIHQVLKEMGGKLDFSKNRPDFIVQNPDGSHKMYIEAVVSQIKQDGRKEESRSFNDIIDVMKPLWKLEDYHSIINEGIVRASNSINGKLKKYQQYSKLDWIDTKVPYIIGVSSYSQVNYGLESHYSIFALLYGLYMNVDGISWFKKHNIVKPDTESEIALNIFNDEAYSDISAIMFSSKVTLGKLANMAKSRRLAGSELSANVNLYFDDTPPYFKPVIINEENPESLVDGLMILHNPNAKVPLDKTIFSKLGITQIYIEDGELEIDAVRPFLINRFHSEVHSGMDDIIAAMYYNDYNFPSS
;
A
#
# COMPACT_ATOMS: atom_id res chain seq x y z
N MET A 1 18.62 9.74 10.26
CA MET A 1 19.26 9.95 8.94
C MET A 1 18.62 11.16 8.28
N ARG A 2 19.38 12.09 7.68
CA ARG A 2 18.82 13.27 6.99
C ARG A 2 18.46 12.90 5.54
N LEU A 3 17.18 12.96 5.18
CA LEU A 3 16.71 12.57 3.84
C LEU A 3 16.79 13.70 2.81
N PHE A 4 16.71 14.95 3.25
CA PHE A 4 16.64 16.13 2.38
C PHE A 4 17.71 17.17 2.74
N SER A 5 18.34 17.75 1.71
CA SER A 5 19.28 18.86 1.85
C SER A 5 18.53 20.21 1.87
N GLU A 6 19.04 21.19 2.60
CA GLU A 6 18.59 22.59 2.50
C GLU A 6 18.99 23.22 1.16
N ASN A 7 20.16 22.83 0.64
CA ASN A 7 20.63 23.22 -0.70
C ASN A 7 20.38 22.03 -1.63
N TYR A 8 19.17 21.94 -2.17
CA TYR A 8 18.83 20.93 -3.17
C TYR A 8 19.54 21.28 -4.50
N GLU A 9 20.44 20.40 -4.93
CA GLU A 9 21.01 20.42 -6.27
C GLU A 9 20.27 19.41 -7.13
N ASP A 10 19.65 19.89 -8.20
CA ASP A 10 18.91 19.02 -9.10
C ASP A 10 19.85 18.04 -9.83
N ASN A 11 19.41 16.79 -9.95
CA ASN A 11 20.19 15.74 -10.58
C ASN A 11 19.26 14.88 -11.42
N GLU A 12 19.58 14.70 -12.70
CA GLU A 12 18.78 13.89 -13.63
C GLU A 12 18.68 12.42 -13.19
N LYS A 13 19.61 11.92 -12.38
CA LYS A 13 19.56 10.57 -11.80
C LYS A 13 18.54 10.44 -10.68
N PHE A 14 18.08 11.56 -10.11
CA PHE A 14 17.06 11.51 -9.06
C PHE A 14 15.71 11.17 -9.64
N HIS A 15 15.01 10.30 -8.91
CA HIS A 15 13.65 9.91 -9.22
C HIS A 15 12.74 11.14 -9.23
N THR A 16 11.85 11.24 -10.21
CA THR A 16 10.96 12.40 -10.41
C THR A 16 10.20 12.79 -9.13
N LYS A 17 9.73 11.81 -8.35
CA LYS A 17 9.04 12.04 -7.07
C LYS A 17 9.96 12.58 -5.96
N TYR A 18 11.21 12.14 -5.91
CA TYR A 18 12.20 12.71 -4.98
C TYR A 18 12.50 14.16 -5.34
N ARG A 19 12.65 14.47 -6.64
CA ARG A 19 12.83 15.85 -7.11
C ARG A 19 11.65 16.74 -6.75
N LEU A 20 10.42 16.26 -6.95
CA LEU A 20 9.20 16.97 -6.58
C LEU A 20 9.20 17.33 -5.09
N LEU A 21 9.40 16.33 -4.21
CA LEU A 21 9.46 16.56 -2.77
C LEU A 21 10.58 17.53 -2.36
N SER A 22 11.72 17.49 -3.05
CA SER A 22 12.90 18.25 -2.66
C SER A 22 12.90 19.71 -3.15
N SER A 23 12.30 19.96 -4.32
CA SER A 23 12.28 21.27 -4.98
C SER A 23 11.04 22.11 -4.68
N HIS A 24 9.91 21.48 -4.33
CA HIS A 24 8.63 22.18 -4.24
C HIS A 24 8.38 22.75 -2.83
N LEU A 25 8.04 24.04 -2.76
CA LEU A 25 7.75 24.72 -1.48
C LEU A 25 6.54 24.12 -0.76
N PHE A 26 5.54 23.64 -1.51
CA PHE A 26 4.34 23.01 -0.93
C PHE A 26 4.60 21.61 -0.35
N SER A 27 5.78 21.02 -0.60
CA SER A 27 6.17 19.71 -0.06
C SER A 27 6.85 19.75 1.31
N MET A 28 6.95 20.92 1.97
CA MET A 28 7.60 21.05 3.29
C MET A 28 7.03 20.09 4.34
N GLY A 29 5.70 20.07 4.52
CA GLY A 29 5.04 19.15 5.44
C GLY A 29 5.23 17.68 5.06
N GLN A 30 5.19 17.35 3.77
CA GLN A 30 5.42 15.99 3.28
C GLN A 30 6.85 15.51 3.59
N ARG A 31 7.86 16.38 3.41
CA ARG A 31 9.25 16.12 3.79
C ARG A 31 9.38 15.88 5.29
N GLN A 32 8.69 16.66 6.12
CA GLN A 32 8.68 16.48 7.56
C GLN A 32 8.13 15.10 7.94
N ILE A 33 6.98 14.69 7.38
CA ILE A 33 6.39 13.36 7.63
C ILE A 33 7.38 12.25 7.24
N LEU A 34 8.01 12.33 6.07
CA LEU A 34 9.00 11.32 5.66
C LEU A 34 10.23 11.29 6.57
N GLN A 35 10.67 12.47 7.03
CA GLN A 35 11.79 12.56 7.95
C GLN A 35 11.47 11.92 9.30
N GLU A 36 10.23 12.03 9.78
CA GLU A 36 9.71 11.33 10.96
C GLU A 36 9.63 9.80 10.73
N TRP A 37 9.18 9.36 9.55
CA TRP A 37 9.14 7.92 9.21
C TRP A 37 10.52 7.27 9.16
N ALA A 38 11.53 7.99 8.69
CA ALA A 38 12.91 7.51 8.65
C ALA A 38 13.68 7.72 9.98
N ASP A 39 13.09 8.38 10.98
CA ASP A 39 13.75 8.61 12.26
C ASP A 39 13.92 7.31 13.04
N GLY A 40 15.16 6.93 13.37
CA GLY A 40 15.49 5.64 13.96
C GLY A 40 15.72 4.50 12.95
N PHE A 41 15.51 4.74 11.65
CA PHE A 41 15.83 3.75 10.61
C PHE A 41 17.35 3.63 10.45
N VAL A 42 17.86 2.40 10.46
CA VAL A 42 19.31 2.12 10.37
C VAL A 42 19.72 1.81 8.94
N ASP A 43 20.63 2.63 8.40
CA ASP A 43 21.26 2.37 7.10
C ASP A 43 22.36 1.30 7.25
N ARG A 44 22.00 0.05 6.99
CA ARG A 44 22.86 -1.13 7.25
C ARG A 44 24.02 -1.25 6.26
N ASP A 45 23.85 -0.80 5.02
CA ASP A 45 24.83 -0.97 3.94
C ASP A 45 25.27 0.36 3.28
N GLY A 46 24.81 1.50 3.81
CA GLY A 46 25.19 2.83 3.37
C GLY A 46 24.49 3.30 2.08
N LYS A 47 23.42 2.60 1.65
CA LYS A 47 22.74 2.87 0.38
C LYS A 47 21.36 3.47 0.52
N VAL A 48 20.80 3.52 1.73
CA VAL A 48 19.40 3.93 1.94
C VAL A 48 19.11 5.30 1.31
N LEU A 49 19.98 6.30 1.53
CA LEU A 49 19.78 7.63 0.93
C LEU A 49 19.86 7.60 -0.60
N LEU A 50 20.83 6.88 -1.16
CA LEU A 50 21.00 6.76 -2.62
C LEU A 50 19.80 6.05 -3.25
N GLU A 51 19.29 4.98 -2.64
CA GLU A 51 18.12 4.26 -3.12
C GLU A 51 16.85 5.11 -2.99
N PHE A 52 16.67 5.83 -1.89
CA PHE A 52 15.57 6.77 -1.74
C PHE A 52 15.59 7.85 -2.83
N GLN A 53 16.77 8.35 -3.19
CA GLN A 53 16.96 9.36 -4.23
C GLN A 53 16.72 8.84 -5.65
N THR A 54 17.07 7.59 -5.94
CA THR A 54 17.14 7.07 -7.33
C THR A 54 16.02 6.09 -7.68
N THR A 55 15.55 5.27 -6.74
CA THR A 55 14.48 4.27 -6.95
C THR A 55 13.18 4.62 -6.22
N PHE A 56 13.28 5.37 -5.12
CA PHE A 56 12.20 6.00 -4.36
C PHE A 56 11.18 5.05 -3.71
N HIS A 57 10.41 4.29 -4.49
CA HIS A 57 9.24 3.53 -4.02
C HIS A 57 9.59 2.46 -2.97
N SER A 58 10.69 1.72 -3.17
CA SER A 58 11.12 0.69 -2.20
C SER A 58 11.42 1.32 -0.84
N MET A 59 12.19 2.40 -0.81
CA MET A 59 12.53 3.08 0.43
C MET A 59 11.33 3.79 1.07
N LEU A 60 10.44 4.38 0.26
CA LEU A 60 9.19 4.95 0.78
C LEU A 60 8.36 3.90 1.52
N TRP A 61 8.27 2.69 0.95
CA TRP A 61 7.53 1.58 1.56
C TRP A 61 8.21 1.06 2.84
N GLU A 62 9.53 0.92 2.83
CA GLU A 62 10.28 0.52 4.02
C GLU A 62 10.20 1.56 5.15
N PHE A 63 10.30 2.86 4.84
CA PHE A 63 10.10 3.91 5.84
C PHE A 63 8.67 3.91 6.39
N TYR A 64 7.67 3.63 5.54
CA TYR A 64 6.29 3.51 6.00
C TYR A 64 6.10 2.31 6.94
N ILE A 65 6.56 1.12 6.56
CA ILE A 65 6.51 -0.07 7.45
C ILE A 65 7.23 0.24 8.76
N HIS A 66 8.42 0.83 8.69
CA HIS A 66 9.18 1.22 9.87
C HIS A 66 8.37 2.11 10.82
N GLN A 67 7.70 3.15 10.29
CA GLN A 67 6.85 4.00 11.10
C GLN A 67 5.66 3.25 11.70
N VAL A 68 4.99 2.37 10.95
CA VAL A 68 3.88 1.54 11.46
C VAL A 68 4.36 0.66 12.63
N LEU A 69 5.53 0.04 12.49
CA LEU A 69 6.11 -0.79 13.54
C LEU A 69 6.53 0.02 14.76
N LYS A 70 7.01 1.26 14.58
CA LYS A 70 7.28 2.19 15.68
C LYS A 70 5.99 2.59 16.41
N GLU A 71 4.91 2.90 15.70
CA GLU A 71 3.61 3.22 16.32
C GLU A 71 3.02 2.02 17.08
N MET A 72 3.27 0.79 16.61
CA MET A 72 2.94 -0.43 17.35
C MET A 72 3.74 -0.55 18.67
N GLY A 73 4.80 0.25 18.86
CA GLY A 73 5.77 0.10 19.95
C GLY A 73 6.74 -1.06 19.75
N GLY A 74 6.91 -1.52 18.51
CA GLY A 74 7.76 -2.65 18.16
C GLY A 74 9.24 -2.38 18.44
N LYS A 75 9.94 -3.39 18.95
CA LYS A 75 11.39 -3.39 19.13
C LYS A 75 12.03 -3.97 17.88
N LEU A 76 12.71 -3.13 17.12
CA LEU A 76 13.33 -3.47 15.84
C LEU A 76 14.79 -3.90 16.03
N ASP A 77 15.14 -5.05 15.46
CA ASP A 77 16.52 -5.55 15.41
C ASP A 77 17.10 -5.37 14.00
N PHE A 78 18.01 -4.40 13.87
CA PHE A 78 18.74 -4.11 12.63
C PHE A 78 20.13 -4.76 12.58
N SER A 79 20.47 -5.66 13.52
CA SER A 79 21.79 -6.32 13.58
C SER A 79 22.00 -7.34 12.45
N LYS A 80 20.92 -7.74 11.76
CA LYS A 80 20.94 -8.69 10.65
C LYS A 80 20.57 -7.99 9.34
N ASN A 81 21.10 -8.51 8.24
CA ASN A 81 20.87 -7.97 6.89
C ASN A 81 19.63 -8.56 6.18
N ARG A 82 18.98 -9.55 6.80
CA ARG A 82 17.73 -10.15 6.33
C ARG A 82 17.03 -10.86 7.50
N PRO A 83 15.70 -10.86 7.55
CA PRO A 83 14.75 -10.12 6.69
C PRO A 83 14.88 -8.60 6.84
N ASP A 84 14.09 -7.83 6.10
CA ASP A 84 14.13 -6.37 6.15
C ASP A 84 13.84 -5.85 7.56
N PHE A 85 12.85 -6.42 8.24
CA PHE A 85 12.54 -6.16 9.65
C PHE A 85 12.46 -7.44 10.47
N ILE A 86 13.19 -7.44 11.59
CA ILE A 86 13.02 -8.39 12.69
C ILE A 86 12.38 -7.59 13.83
N VAL A 87 11.16 -7.96 14.22
CA VAL A 87 10.36 -7.17 15.17
C VAL A 87 9.95 -8.04 16.34
N GLN A 88 10.09 -7.52 17.55
CA GLN A 88 9.35 -8.01 18.71
C GLN A 88 8.27 -7.01 19.08
N ASN A 89 7.09 -7.50 19.47
CA ASN A 89 6.04 -6.65 20.00
C ASN A 89 6.49 -6.03 21.37
N PRO A 90 5.80 -5.00 21.88
CA PRO A 90 6.27 -4.23 23.05
C PRO A 90 6.60 -5.08 24.29
N ASP A 91 5.76 -6.08 24.59
CA ASP A 91 5.91 -6.97 25.75
C ASP A 91 6.84 -8.17 25.51
N GLY A 92 7.30 -8.37 24.27
CA GLY A 92 8.22 -9.45 23.88
C GLY A 92 7.58 -10.83 23.73
N SER A 93 6.25 -10.95 23.85
CA SER A 93 5.53 -12.23 23.69
C SER A 93 5.50 -12.71 22.24
N HIS A 94 5.59 -11.79 21.28
CA HIS A 94 5.54 -12.09 19.85
C HIS A 94 6.76 -11.55 19.14
N LYS A 95 7.30 -12.38 18.26
CA LYS A 95 8.32 -12.00 17.27
C LYS A 95 7.72 -12.21 15.88
N MET A 96 8.13 -11.41 14.91
CA MET A 96 7.76 -11.57 13.52
C MET A 96 8.88 -11.11 12.58
N TYR A 97 8.87 -11.68 11.39
CA TYR A 97 9.73 -11.30 10.29
C TYR A 97 8.90 -10.60 9.22
N ILE A 98 9.38 -9.45 8.73
CA ILE A 98 8.74 -8.72 7.63
C ILE A 98 9.77 -8.47 6.54
N GLU A 99 9.42 -8.85 5.32
CA GLU A 99 10.20 -8.61 4.11
C GLU A 99 9.42 -7.68 3.19
N ALA A 100 9.98 -6.51 2.87
CA ALA A 100 9.31 -5.46 2.13
C ALA A 100 9.54 -5.60 0.61
N VAL A 101 8.51 -5.39 -0.19
CA VAL A 101 8.57 -5.41 -1.65
C VAL A 101 7.57 -4.44 -2.25
N VAL A 102 7.94 -3.90 -3.41
CA VAL A 102 7.07 -3.06 -4.22
C VAL A 102 6.74 -3.76 -5.53
N SER A 103 5.46 -3.84 -5.88
CA SER A 103 4.99 -4.34 -7.16
C SER A 103 5.11 -3.22 -8.19
N GLN A 104 6.26 -3.14 -8.89
CA GLN A 104 6.51 -2.09 -9.87
C GLN A 104 5.81 -2.33 -11.20
N ILE A 105 5.68 -1.26 -12.00
CA ILE A 105 5.31 -1.29 -13.42
C ILE A 105 6.18 -2.30 -14.17
N LYS A 106 5.60 -3.04 -15.12
CA LYS A 106 6.37 -3.94 -16.00
C LYS A 106 7.45 -3.16 -16.78
N GLN A 107 8.57 -3.81 -17.07
CA GLN A 107 9.78 -3.14 -17.59
C GLN A 107 9.55 -2.42 -18.93
N ASP A 108 8.70 -2.99 -19.77
CA ASP A 108 8.24 -2.48 -21.07
C ASP A 108 6.90 -1.72 -20.98
N GLY A 109 6.43 -1.47 -19.76
CA GLY A 109 5.18 -0.79 -19.48
C GLY A 109 5.26 0.71 -19.69
N ARG A 110 4.09 1.34 -19.68
CA ARG A 110 3.97 2.80 -19.73
C ARG A 110 4.70 3.41 -18.52
N LYS A 111 5.62 4.34 -18.78
CA LYS A 111 6.42 4.97 -17.73
C LYS A 111 5.64 6.02 -16.94
N GLU A 112 6.04 6.22 -15.68
CA GLU A 112 5.39 7.15 -14.76
C GLU A 112 5.36 8.59 -15.29
N GLU A 113 6.41 9.01 -15.99
CA GLU A 113 6.54 10.39 -16.49
C GLU A 113 5.51 10.70 -17.59
N SER A 114 4.90 9.67 -18.18
CA SER A 114 3.88 9.84 -19.21
C SER A 114 2.48 10.11 -18.64
N ARG A 115 2.31 10.15 -17.31
CA ARG A 115 1.01 10.42 -16.67
C ARG A 115 0.43 11.74 -17.17
N SER A 116 -0.85 11.72 -17.54
CA SER A 116 -1.57 12.80 -18.20
C SER A 116 -2.73 13.31 -17.34
N PHE A 117 -3.43 14.35 -17.80
CA PHE A 117 -4.64 14.83 -17.15
C PHE A 117 -5.78 13.81 -17.18
N ASN A 118 -5.91 13.04 -18.28
CA ASN A 118 -6.93 11.98 -18.38
C ASN A 118 -6.74 10.91 -17.31
N ASP A 119 -5.49 10.59 -16.98
CA ASP A 119 -5.18 9.66 -15.89
C ASP A 119 -5.69 10.14 -14.52
N ILE A 120 -5.67 11.46 -14.29
CA ILE A 120 -6.20 12.04 -13.06
C ILE A 120 -7.72 11.86 -13.04
N ILE A 121 -8.40 12.09 -14.17
CA ILE A 121 -9.84 11.89 -14.31
C ILE A 121 -10.22 10.42 -14.10
N ASP A 122 -9.50 9.48 -14.73
CA ASP A 122 -9.84 8.06 -14.65
C ASP A 122 -9.60 7.49 -13.25
N VAL A 123 -8.56 7.96 -12.56
CA VAL A 123 -8.35 7.60 -11.15
C VAL A 123 -9.48 8.12 -10.26
N MET A 124 -10.25 9.14 -10.67
CA MET A 124 -11.39 9.61 -9.89
C MET A 124 -12.68 8.80 -10.13
N LYS A 125 -12.75 7.98 -11.17
CA LYS A 125 -13.93 7.18 -11.48
C LYS A 125 -13.92 5.85 -10.71
N PRO A 126 -15.09 5.24 -10.45
CA PRO A 126 -15.15 3.88 -9.96
C PRO A 126 -14.50 2.92 -10.94
N LEU A 127 -13.61 2.05 -10.45
CA LEU A 127 -12.86 1.12 -11.27
C LEU A 127 -13.78 0.26 -12.15
N TRP A 128 -14.87 -0.27 -11.61
CA TRP A 128 -15.84 -1.12 -12.32
C TRP A 128 -16.62 -0.38 -13.42
N LYS A 129 -16.49 0.94 -13.53
CA LYS A 129 -17.07 1.75 -14.61
C LYS A 129 -16.07 2.08 -15.72
N LEU A 130 -14.80 1.69 -15.59
CA LEU A 130 -13.79 1.85 -16.63
C LEU A 130 -13.90 0.73 -17.66
N GLU A 131 -13.70 1.04 -18.94
CA GLU A 131 -13.82 0.06 -20.04
C GLU A 131 -12.82 -1.11 -19.90
N ASP A 132 -11.63 -0.83 -19.38
CA ASP A 132 -10.50 -1.76 -19.28
C ASP A 132 -10.25 -2.27 -17.86
N TYR A 133 -11.23 -2.18 -16.96
CA TYR A 133 -11.05 -2.49 -15.53
C TYR A 133 -10.50 -3.90 -15.26
N HIS A 134 -10.87 -4.89 -16.07
CA HIS A 134 -10.31 -6.24 -15.97
C HIS A 134 -8.79 -6.26 -16.23
N SER A 135 -8.32 -5.48 -17.21
CA SER A 135 -6.89 -5.36 -17.52
C SER A 135 -6.15 -4.74 -16.33
N ILE A 136 -6.70 -3.68 -15.75
CA ILE A 136 -6.15 -2.99 -14.56
C ILE A 136 -6.01 -3.97 -13.38
N ILE A 137 -7.08 -4.73 -13.07
CA ILE A 137 -7.06 -5.71 -11.98
C ILE A 137 -6.06 -6.84 -12.27
N ASN A 138 -6.07 -7.37 -13.49
CA ASN A 138 -5.23 -8.50 -13.88
C ASN A 138 -3.73 -8.13 -13.89
N GLU A 139 -3.37 -6.92 -14.36
CA GLU A 139 -1.98 -6.44 -14.28
C GLU A 139 -1.54 -6.35 -12.81
N GLY A 140 -2.37 -5.77 -11.93
CA GLY A 140 -2.12 -5.74 -10.49
C GLY A 140 -1.88 -7.13 -9.89
N ILE A 141 -2.69 -8.13 -10.27
CA ILE A 141 -2.54 -9.53 -9.86
C ILE A 141 -1.18 -10.09 -10.30
N VAL A 142 -0.81 -9.91 -11.57
CA VAL A 142 0.47 -10.41 -12.13
C VAL A 142 1.65 -9.79 -11.39
N ARG A 143 1.63 -8.47 -11.18
CA ARG A 143 2.72 -7.74 -10.51
C ARG A 143 2.87 -8.17 -9.04
N ALA A 144 1.76 -8.31 -8.32
CA ALA A 144 1.76 -8.80 -6.94
C ALA A 144 2.23 -10.25 -6.84
N SER A 145 1.74 -11.14 -7.73
CA SER A 145 2.14 -12.55 -7.77
C SER A 145 3.65 -12.72 -7.95
N ASN A 146 4.25 -12.00 -8.90
CA ASN A 146 5.70 -12.03 -9.13
C ASN A 146 6.50 -11.56 -7.90
N SER A 147 6.05 -10.48 -7.25
CA SER A 147 6.71 -9.90 -6.08
C SER A 147 6.66 -10.84 -4.88
N ILE A 148 5.49 -11.40 -4.58
CA ILE A 148 5.27 -12.35 -3.48
C ILE A 148 6.09 -13.62 -3.70
N ASN A 149 5.99 -14.25 -4.87
CA ASN A 149 6.75 -15.46 -5.20
C ASN A 149 8.27 -15.22 -5.13
N GLY A 150 8.73 -14.05 -5.60
CA GLY A 150 10.14 -13.66 -5.52
C GLY A 150 10.66 -13.57 -4.08
N LYS A 151 9.89 -12.98 -3.16
CA LYS A 151 10.26 -12.88 -1.74
C LYS A 151 10.14 -14.22 -1.01
N LEU A 152 9.12 -15.01 -1.30
CA LEU A 152 8.99 -16.37 -0.77
C LEU A 152 10.19 -17.26 -1.12
N LYS A 153 10.62 -17.26 -2.39
CA LYS A 153 11.82 -18.01 -2.82
C LYS A 153 13.08 -17.54 -2.10
N LYS A 154 13.24 -16.24 -1.87
CA LYS A 154 14.36 -15.69 -1.09
C LYS A 154 14.31 -16.16 0.36
N TYR A 155 13.14 -16.10 0.99
CA TYR A 155 12.94 -16.61 2.35
C TYR A 155 13.34 -18.08 2.48
N GLN A 156 12.88 -18.93 1.56
CA GLN A 156 13.23 -20.36 1.54
C GLN A 156 14.74 -20.63 1.39
N GLN A 157 15.50 -19.69 0.82
CA GLN A 157 16.96 -19.78 0.74
C GLN A 157 17.61 -19.38 2.07
N TYR A 158 17.19 -18.26 2.67
CA TYR A 158 17.82 -17.73 3.87
C TYR A 158 17.22 -18.24 5.19
N SER A 159 16.10 -18.98 5.15
CA SER A 159 15.46 -19.58 6.33
C SER A 159 16.34 -20.61 7.05
N LYS A 160 17.45 -21.02 6.40
CA LYS A 160 18.46 -21.94 6.93
C LYS A 160 19.55 -21.23 7.75
N LEU A 161 19.54 -19.89 7.82
CA LEU A 161 20.53 -19.12 8.58
C LEU A 161 20.24 -19.20 10.08
N ASP A 162 21.30 -19.24 10.90
CA ASP A 162 21.21 -19.50 12.34
C ASP A 162 20.37 -18.51 13.14
N TRP A 163 20.16 -17.29 12.63
CA TRP A 163 19.34 -16.26 13.28
C TRP A 163 17.87 -16.27 12.85
N ILE A 164 17.49 -17.18 11.94
CA ILE A 164 16.10 -17.37 11.51
C ILE A 164 15.50 -18.56 12.24
N ASP A 165 14.51 -18.29 13.06
CA ASP A 165 13.64 -19.31 13.65
C ASP A 165 12.39 -19.51 12.78
N THR A 166 12.26 -20.67 12.15
CA THR A 166 11.12 -20.99 11.27
C THR A 166 9.79 -21.15 12.00
N LYS A 167 9.77 -21.07 13.33
CA LYS A 167 8.55 -21.00 14.16
C LYS A 167 8.07 -19.57 14.39
N VAL A 168 8.75 -18.57 13.84
CA VAL A 168 8.37 -17.17 13.91
C VAL A 168 7.57 -16.80 12.64
N PRO A 169 6.41 -16.13 12.75
CA PRO A 169 5.62 -15.71 11.61
C PRO A 169 6.43 -14.90 10.58
N TYR A 170 6.28 -15.26 9.31
CA TYR A 170 6.90 -14.59 8.17
C TYR A 170 5.86 -13.84 7.35
N ILE A 171 6.03 -12.52 7.25
CA ILE A 171 5.12 -11.61 6.59
C ILE A 171 5.83 -11.00 5.38
N ILE A 172 5.14 -10.88 4.26
CA ILE A 172 5.61 -10.09 3.13
C ILE A 172 4.84 -8.77 3.10
N GLY A 173 5.55 -7.66 3.25
CA GLY A 173 5.00 -6.32 3.08
C GLY A 173 4.98 -5.93 1.61
N VAL A 174 3.82 -5.82 0.99
CA VAL A 174 3.64 -5.51 -0.44
C VAL A 174 3.00 -4.13 -0.60
N SER A 175 3.69 -3.21 -1.28
CA SER A 175 3.07 -1.98 -1.78
C SER A 175 2.85 -2.05 -3.29
N SER A 176 1.67 -1.67 -3.77
CA SER A 176 1.37 -1.67 -5.20
C SER A 176 1.75 -0.35 -5.88
N TYR A 177 2.62 -0.45 -6.88
CA TYR A 177 2.92 0.60 -7.86
C TYR A 177 2.84 0.00 -9.27
N SER A 178 1.86 -0.89 -9.48
CA SER A 178 1.82 -1.83 -10.61
C SER A 178 1.63 -1.13 -11.96
N GLN A 179 1.06 0.06 -11.96
CA GLN A 179 0.66 0.85 -13.13
C GLN A 179 0.83 2.35 -12.85
N VAL A 180 0.82 3.18 -13.92
CA VAL A 180 0.94 4.65 -13.82
C VAL A 180 -0.12 5.27 -12.90
N ASN A 181 -1.32 4.69 -12.91
CA ASN A 181 -2.45 5.09 -12.07
C ASN A 181 -2.42 4.32 -10.76
N TYR A 182 -1.41 4.59 -9.92
CA TYR A 182 -1.14 3.78 -8.74
C TYR A 182 -2.37 3.57 -7.86
N GLY A 183 -2.59 2.31 -7.52
CA GLY A 183 -3.60 1.92 -6.55
C GLY A 183 -5.02 2.13 -7.02
N LEU A 184 -5.25 2.38 -8.32
CA LEU A 184 -6.57 2.35 -8.94
C LEU A 184 -7.20 0.95 -8.81
N GLU A 185 -6.38 -0.10 -8.86
CA GLU A 185 -6.81 -1.48 -8.59
C GLU A 185 -7.21 -1.73 -7.13
N SER A 186 -6.95 -0.76 -6.23
CA SER A 186 -7.31 -0.78 -4.81
C SER A 186 -6.91 -2.10 -4.12
N HIS A 187 -7.84 -2.79 -3.48
CA HIS A 187 -7.69 -4.11 -2.87
C HIS A 187 -8.15 -5.25 -3.79
N TYR A 188 -8.76 -4.94 -4.93
CA TYR A 188 -9.40 -5.92 -5.82
C TYR A 188 -8.40 -6.95 -6.35
N SER A 189 -7.21 -6.51 -6.78
CA SER A 189 -6.16 -7.41 -7.27
C SER A 189 -5.61 -8.33 -6.17
N ILE A 190 -5.40 -7.82 -4.96
CA ILE A 190 -4.80 -8.63 -3.90
C ILE A 190 -5.80 -9.65 -3.34
N PHE A 191 -7.09 -9.31 -3.26
CA PHE A 191 -8.15 -10.26 -2.88
C PHE A 191 -8.29 -11.39 -3.89
N ALA A 192 -8.29 -11.06 -5.18
CA ALA A 192 -8.33 -12.06 -6.24
C ALA A 192 -7.12 -13.00 -6.17
N LEU A 193 -5.91 -12.44 -6.03
CA LEU A 193 -4.70 -13.25 -5.96
C LEU A 193 -4.67 -14.17 -4.74
N LEU A 194 -4.94 -13.64 -3.54
CA LEU A 194 -4.73 -14.37 -2.29
C LEU A 194 -5.87 -15.33 -1.96
N TYR A 195 -7.13 -14.92 -2.17
CA TYR A 195 -8.32 -15.67 -1.77
C TYR A 195 -9.19 -16.17 -2.94
N GLY A 196 -8.84 -15.81 -4.19
CA GLY A 196 -9.65 -16.17 -5.36
C GLY A 196 -10.95 -15.37 -5.49
N LEU A 197 -11.06 -14.26 -4.76
CA LEU A 197 -12.24 -13.40 -4.75
C LEU A 197 -12.07 -12.25 -5.73
N TYR A 198 -12.71 -12.36 -6.89
CA TYR A 198 -12.67 -11.36 -7.95
C TYR A 198 -13.88 -10.42 -7.86
N MET A 199 -13.67 -9.14 -8.12
CA MET A 199 -14.68 -8.08 -7.98
C MET A 199 -15.81 -8.22 -9.02
N ASN A 200 -17.06 -8.03 -8.59
CA ASN A 200 -18.22 -7.88 -9.49
C ASN A 200 -18.34 -6.46 -10.07
N VAL A 201 -19.22 -6.28 -11.07
CA VAL A 201 -19.48 -5.00 -11.76
C VAL A 201 -20.18 -3.93 -10.90
N ASP A 202 -20.33 -4.16 -9.60
CA ASP A 202 -20.85 -3.20 -8.62
C ASP A 202 -19.75 -2.60 -7.74
N GLY A 203 -18.53 -3.15 -7.77
CA GLY A 203 -17.42 -2.73 -6.91
C GLY A 203 -17.52 -3.13 -5.43
N ILE A 204 -18.58 -3.86 -5.07
CA ILE A 204 -18.98 -4.17 -3.69
C ILE A 204 -18.91 -5.68 -3.44
N SER A 205 -19.45 -6.48 -4.38
CA SER A 205 -19.58 -7.92 -4.23
C SER A 205 -18.47 -8.67 -4.97
N TRP A 206 -18.32 -9.95 -4.65
CA TRP A 206 -17.22 -10.80 -5.11
C TRP A 206 -17.74 -12.11 -5.68
N PHE A 207 -16.96 -12.71 -6.59
CA PHE A 207 -17.19 -14.07 -7.07
C PHE A 207 -15.89 -14.88 -7.07
N LYS A 208 -16.01 -16.21 -6.94
CA LYS A 208 -14.85 -17.11 -6.99
C LYS A 208 -14.31 -17.20 -8.42
N LYS A 209 -13.01 -16.99 -8.58
CA LYS A 209 -12.29 -17.12 -9.85
C LYS A 209 -11.01 -17.92 -9.64
N HIS A 210 -10.75 -18.89 -10.53
CA HIS A 210 -9.62 -19.82 -10.37
C HIS A 210 -8.34 -19.36 -11.05
N ASN A 211 -8.44 -18.66 -12.18
CA ASN A 211 -7.30 -18.16 -12.93
C ASN A 211 -7.61 -16.82 -13.60
N ILE A 212 -6.53 -16.16 -14.05
CA ILE A 212 -6.59 -15.07 -15.02
C ILE A 212 -5.59 -15.34 -16.14
N VAL A 213 -5.85 -14.81 -17.32
CA VAL A 213 -4.85 -14.69 -18.38
C VAL A 213 -4.03 -13.42 -18.10
N LYS A 214 -2.70 -13.51 -18.15
CA LYS A 214 -1.86 -12.32 -17.96
C LYS A 214 -2.12 -11.34 -19.13
N PRO A 215 -2.26 -10.04 -18.86
CA PRO A 215 -2.42 -9.05 -19.91
C PRO A 215 -1.36 -9.20 -21.01
N ASP A 216 -1.78 -9.07 -22.26
CA ASP A 216 -0.92 -9.15 -23.46
C ASP A 216 -0.23 -10.52 -23.69
N THR A 217 -0.69 -11.61 -23.05
CA THR A 217 -0.14 -12.96 -23.25
C THR A 217 -1.22 -14.05 -23.28
N GLU A 218 -0.83 -15.30 -23.55
CA GLU A 218 -1.69 -16.49 -23.41
C GLU A 218 -1.41 -17.27 -22.10
N SER A 219 -0.48 -16.81 -21.27
CA SER A 219 -0.14 -17.48 -20.02
C SER A 219 -1.20 -17.23 -18.95
N GLU A 220 -1.51 -18.25 -18.16
CA GLU A 220 -2.39 -18.12 -17.01
C GLU A 220 -1.63 -17.92 -15.69
N ILE A 221 -2.31 -17.30 -14.72
CA ILE A 221 -1.91 -17.28 -13.31
C ILE A 221 -3.07 -17.85 -12.50
N ALA A 222 -2.76 -18.84 -11.66
CA ALA A 222 -3.70 -19.36 -10.67
C ALA A 222 -3.94 -18.32 -9.57
N LEU A 223 -5.21 -18.18 -9.19
CA LEU A 223 -5.67 -17.36 -8.07
C LEU A 223 -5.83 -18.23 -6.81
N ASN A 224 -6.17 -17.59 -5.69
CA ASN A 224 -6.29 -18.24 -4.37
C ASN A 224 -4.98 -18.91 -3.92
N ILE A 225 -3.85 -18.18 -4.01
CA ILE A 225 -2.53 -18.74 -3.72
C ILE A 225 -2.36 -19.16 -2.24
N PHE A 226 -3.19 -18.64 -1.33
CA PHE A 226 -3.19 -19.14 0.05
C PHE A 226 -3.74 -20.55 0.20
N ASN A 227 -4.46 -21.07 -0.80
CA ASN A 227 -4.88 -22.47 -0.84
C ASN A 227 -3.83 -23.40 -1.49
N ASP A 228 -2.64 -22.88 -1.83
CA ASP A 228 -1.52 -23.65 -2.34
C ASP A 228 -0.45 -23.82 -1.24
N GLU A 229 -0.12 -25.07 -0.91
CA GLU A 229 0.88 -25.41 0.11
C GLU A 229 2.26 -24.79 -0.16
N ALA A 230 2.58 -24.47 -1.42
CA ALA A 230 3.82 -23.78 -1.76
C ALA A 230 3.96 -22.42 -1.04
N TYR A 231 2.84 -21.77 -0.69
CA TYR A 231 2.81 -20.48 0.00
C TYR A 231 2.60 -20.59 1.51
N SER A 232 2.56 -21.81 2.07
CA SER A 232 2.33 -22.06 3.51
C SER A 232 3.42 -21.50 4.44
N ASP A 233 4.59 -21.14 3.91
CA ASP A 233 5.64 -20.44 4.67
C ASP A 233 5.28 -18.97 4.96
N ILE A 234 4.31 -18.39 4.24
CA ILE A 234 3.82 -17.02 4.45
C ILE A 234 2.71 -17.05 5.48
N SER A 235 2.90 -16.36 6.60
CA SER A 235 1.90 -16.19 7.66
C SER A 235 0.80 -15.21 7.26
N ALA A 236 1.20 -14.09 6.66
CA ALA A 236 0.30 -13.04 6.21
C ALA A 236 0.97 -12.16 5.14
N ILE A 237 0.15 -11.41 4.41
CA ILE A 237 0.59 -10.32 3.54
C ILE A 237 0.19 -9.00 4.21
N MET A 238 1.14 -8.09 4.41
CA MET A 238 0.87 -6.70 4.80
C MET A 238 0.79 -5.87 3.52
N PHE A 239 -0.40 -5.42 3.12
CA PHE A 239 -0.62 -4.82 1.81
C PHE A 239 -1.09 -3.36 1.91
N SER A 240 -0.58 -2.52 1.01
CA SER A 240 -1.21 -1.25 0.69
C SER A 240 -1.05 -0.90 -0.78
N SER A 241 -2.08 -0.29 -1.37
CA SER A 241 -1.98 0.41 -2.65
C SER A 241 -2.05 1.93 -2.48
N LYS A 242 -1.98 2.41 -1.22
CA LYS A 242 -2.28 3.80 -0.84
C LYS A 242 -1.08 4.54 -0.23
N VAL A 243 0.11 3.93 -0.16
CA VAL A 243 1.34 4.64 0.26
C VAL A 243 1.93 5.37 -0.94
N THR A 244 1.49 6.60 -1.17
CA THR A 244 1.94 7.48 -2.27
C THR A 244 2.26 8.87 -1.75
N LEU A 245 2.71 9.80 -2.61
CA LEU A 245 2.87 11.21 -2.20
C LEU A 245 1.57 11.81 -1.64
N GLY A 246 0.41 11.37 -2.13
CA GLY A 246 -0.89 11.79 -1.59
C GLY A 246 -1.08 11.38 -0.13
N LYS A 247 -0.51 10.26 0.33
CA LYS A 247 -0.51 9.87 1.75
C LYS A 247 0.19 10.92 2.61
N LEU A 248 1.40 11.31 2.18
CA LEU A 248 2.20 12.33 2.85
C LEU A 248 1.48 13.68 2.85
N ALA A 249 0.84 14.04 1.73
CA ALA A 249 0.10 15.28 1.60
C ALA A 249 -1.12 15.33 2.54
N ASN A 250 -1.88 14.25 2.60
CA ASN A 250 -3.04 14.15 3.49
C ASN A 250 -2.61 14.19 4.95
N MET A 251 -1.59 13.44 5.35
CA MET A 251 -1.07 13.49 6.73
C MET A 251 -0.51 14.87 7.10
N ALA A 252 0.14 15.57 6.16
CA ALA A 252 0.58 16.95 6.36
C ALA A 252 -0.63 17.88 6.56
N LYS A 253 -1.68 17.75 5.74
CA LYS A 253 -2.93 18.52 5.85
C LYS A 253 -3.66 18.26 7.17
N SER A 254 -3.72 17.00 7.60
CA SER A 254 -4.32 16.57 8.87
C SER A 254 -3.66 17.21 10.10
N ARG A 255 -2.41 17.68 9.96
CA ARG A 255 -1.63 18.32 11.03
C ARG A 255 -1.36 19.81 10.78
N ARG A 256 -1.97 20.41 9.74
CA ARG A 256 -1.67 21.76 9.22
C ARG A 256 -0.16 22.05 9.13
N LEU A 257 0.61 21.11 8.60
CA LEU A 257 2.03 21.34 8.36
C LEU A 257 2.22 22.31 7.19
N ALA A 258 3.32 23.07 7.22
CA ALA A 258 3.65 24.07 6.21
C ALA A 258 3.60 23.50 4.79
N GLY A 259 2.98 24.24 3.87
CA GLY A 259 2.83 23.87 2.46
C GLY A 259 1.55 23.07 2.17
N SER A 260 0.78 22.66 3.18
CA SER A 260 -0.50 21.95 2.99
C SER A 260 -1.73 22.86 2.88
N GLU A 261 -1.57 24.18 3.05
CA GLU A 261 -2.69 25.11 3.19
C GLU A 261 -3.53 25.18 1.92
N LEU A 262 -2.89 25.17 0.75
CA LEU A 262 -3.52 25.30 -0.57
C LEU A 262 -3.96 23.97 -1.18
N SER A 263 -3.70 22.84 -0.51
CA SER A 263 -4.05 21.54 -1.05
C SER A 263 -5.54 21.23 -0.91
N ALA A 264 -6.10 20.60 -1.94
CA ALA A 264 -7.42 19.95 -1.89
C ALA A 264 -7.24 18.43 -1.79
N ASN A 265 -7.83 17.84 -0.75
CA ASN A 265 -7.61 16.45 -0.34
C ASN A 265 -8.95 15.80 0.01
N VAL A 266 -9.34 14.78 -0.75
CA VAL A 266 -10.57 14.03 -0.50
C VAL A 266 -10.25 12.54 -0.53
N ASN A 267 -10.58 11.85 0.55
CA ASN A 267 -10.55 10.39 0.59
C ASN A 267 -11.94 9.85 0.29
N LEU A 268 -11.99 8.70 -0.37
CA LEU A 268 -13.22 7.94 -0.54
C LEU A 268 -13.11 6.65 0.27
N TYR A 269 -14.02 6.50 1.22
CA TYR A 269 -14.09 5.30 2.05
C TYR A 269 -15.24 4.38 1.65
N PHE A 270 -15.06 3.08 1.81
CA PHE A 270 -16.11 2.07 1.70
C PHE A 270 -16.57 1.65 3.10
N ASP A 271 -17.88 1.66 3.29
CA ASP A 271 -18.57 1.35 4.54
C ASP A 271 -19.57 0.20 4.33
N ASP A 272 -20.08 -0.38 5.42
CA ASP A 272 -20.97 -1.54 5.41
C ASP A 272 -22.44 -1.19 5.13
N THR A 273 -22.78 0.10 5.13
CA THR A 273 -24.15 0.61 5.04
C THR A 273 -24.32 1.59 3.88
N PRO A 274 -25.42 1.48 3.10
CA PRO A 274 -25.74 2.46 2.06
C PRO A 274 -25.89 3.89 2.62
N PRO A 275 -25.41 4.94 1.91
CA PRO A 275 -24.55 4.86 0.72
C PRO A 275 -23.16 4.31 1.08
N TYR A 276 -22.73 3.26 0.38
CA TYR A 276 -21.54 2.48 0.74
C TYR A 276 -20.24 3.28 0.54
N PHE A 277 -20.20 4.20 -0.42
CA PHE A 277 -19.00 4.99 -0.70
C PHE A 277 -19.14 6.40 -0.14
N LYS A 278 -18.32 6.73 0.86
CA LYS A 278 -18.42 7.96 1.65
C LYS A 278 -17.18 8.83 1.43
N PRO A 279 -17.30 9.95 0.70
CA PRO A 279 -16.20 10.90 0.54
C PRO A 279 -16.00 11.70 1.83
N VAL A 280 -14.73 11.94 2.18
CA VAL A 280 -14.32 12.68 3.37
C VAL A 280 -13.24 13.68 2.95
N ILE A 281 -13.51 14.96 3.20
CA ILE A 281 -12.54 16.05 3.02
C ILE A 281 -11.52 15.99 4.14
N ILE A 282 -10.24 15.90 3.80
CA ILE A 282 -9.16 15.73 4.79
C ILE A 282 -8.70 17.07 5.33
N ASN A 283 -8.77 17.21 6.65
CA ASN A 283 -8.33 18.38 7.42
C ASN A 283 -8.00 17.96 8.87
N GLU A 284 -7.85 18.89 9.81
CA GLU A 284 -7.57 18.57 11.23
C GLU A 284 -8.73 17.86 11.93
N GLU A 285 -9.98 18.16 11.54
CA GLU A 285 -11.18 17.58 12.13
C GLU A 285 -11.45 16.18 11.59
N ASN A 286 -11.07 15.94 10.32
CA ASN A 286 -11.15 14.65 9.64
C ASN A 286 -9.76 14.21 9.16
N PRO A 287 -8.87 13.81 10.08
CA PRO A 287 -7.51 13.47 9.73
C PRO A 287 -7.43 12.11 9.02
N GLU A 288 -6.51 11.97 8.07
CA GLU A 288 -6.10 10.66 7.59
C GLU A 288 -5.08 10.06 8.56
N SER A 289 -5.33 8.85 9.06
CA SER A 289 -4.44 8.14 9.98
C SER A 289 -3.25 7.53 9.24
N LEU A 290 -2.18 7.13 9.94
CA LEU A 290 -1.05 6.43 9.31
C LEU A 290 -1.51 5.12 8.62
N VAL A 291 -2.42 4.39 9.26
CA VAL A 291 -2.83 3.04 8.85
C VAL A 291 -3.99 3.02 7.86
N ASP A 292 -4.60 4.17 7.55
CA ASP A 292 -5.65 4.23 6.53
C ASP A 292 -5.11 3.73 5.17
N GLY A 293 -5.73 2.68 4.64
CA GLY A 293 -5.32 2.00 3.41
C GLY A 293 -4.24 0.93 3.59
N LEU A 294 -3.90 0.53 4.82
CA LEU A 294 -3.05 -0.64 5.13
C LEU A 294 -3.90 -1.82 5.59
N MET A 295 -3.56 -3.01 5.13
CA MET A 295 -4.28 -4.25 5.46
C MET A 295 -3.33 -5.38 5.83
N ILE A 296 -3.76 -6.24 6.74
CA ILE A 296 -3.12 -7.54 7.03
C ILE A 296 -4.03 -8.64 6.48
N LEU A 297 -3.58 -9.36 5.46
CA LEU A 297 -4.30 -10.47 4.85
C LEU A 297 -3.68 -11.79 5.34
N HIS A 298 -4.39 -12.48 6.22
CA HIS A 298 -3.93 -13.71 6.86
C HIS A 298 -4.01 -14.89 5.92
N ASN A 299 -2.96 -15.71 5.90
CA ASN A 299 -2.96 -16.98 5.20
C ASN A 299 -3.62 -18.06 6.09
N PRO A 300 -4.82 -18.57 5.75
CA PRO A 300 -5.48 -19.61 6.53
C PRO A 300 -4.71 -20.93 6.59
N ASN A 301 -3.79 -21.17 5.65
CA ASN A 301 -2.98 -22.38 5.55
C ASN A 301 -1.51 -22.14 5.92
N ALA A 302 -1.22 -21.08 6.67
CA ALA A 302 0.14 -20.81 7.16
C ALA A 302 0.64 -21.92 8.10
N LYS A 303 1.87 -22.38 7.91
CA LYS A 303 2.57 -23.26 8.86
C LYS A 303 2.72 -22.62 10.24
N VAL A 304 2.95 -21.31 10.24
CA VAL A 304 3.06 -20.49 11.45
C VAL A 304 2.10 -19.31 11.28
N PRO A 305 0.88 -19.37 11.81
CA PRO A 305 -0.09 -18.28 11.65
C PRO A 305 0.36 -17.03 12.42
N LEU A 306 -0.01 -15.86 11.90
CA LEU A 306 0.18 -14.59 12.59
C LEU A 306 -0.94 -14.40 13.62
N ASP A 307 -0.60 -14.05 14.85
CA ASP A 307 -1.62 -13.68 15.85
C ASP A 307 -2.28 -12.35 15.44
N LYS A 308 -3.61 -12.39 15.25
CA LYS A 308 -4.43 -11.24 14.83
C LYS A 308 -4.34 -10.07 15.83
N THR A 309 -4.04 -10.32 17.10
CA THR A 309 -3.97 -9.30 18.15
C THR A 309 -2.73 -8.41 18.06
N ILE A 310 -1.69 -8.79 17.31
CA ILE A 310 -0.43 -8.04 17.19
C ILE A 310 -0.68 -6.61 16.67
N PHE A 311 -1.57 -6.46 15.68
CA PHE A 311 -1.85 -5.18 15.02
C PHE A 311 -3.18 -4.53 15.43
N SER A 312 -3.98 -5.19 16.27
CA SER A 312 -5.35 -4.74 16.58
C SER A 312 -5.40 -3.35 17.23
N LYS A 313 -4.44 -3.03 18.10
CA LYS A 313 -4.36 -1.72 18.78
C LYS A 313 -4.13 -0.55 17.83
N LEU A 314 -3.53 -0.78 16.67
CA LEU A 314 -3.32 0.26 15.65
C LEU A 314 -4.59 0.52 14.83
N GLY A 315 -5.57 -0.38 14.87
CA GLY A 315 -6.76 -0.31 14.01
C GLY A 315 -6.43 -0.59 12.55
N ILE A 316 -5.36 -1.34 12.26
CA ILE A 316 -5.06 -1.82 10.90
C ILE A 316 -6.14 -2.83 10.52
N THR A 317 -6.71 -2.67 9.33
CA THR A 317 -7.72 -3.59 8.82
C THR A 317 -7.15 -4.99 8.63
N GLN A 318 -7.85 -6.00 9.13
CA GLN A 318 -7.42 -7.39 9.05
C GLN A 318 -8.43 -8.24 8.28
N ILE A 319 -7.91 -9.07 7.39
CA ILE A 319 -8.68 -9.93 6.49
C ILE A 319 -8.29 -11.37 6.76
N TYR A 320 -9.26 -12.23 7.04
CA TYR A 320 -9.01 -13.65 7.32
C TYR A 320 -10.19 -14.51 6.90
N ILE A 321 -9.98 -15.82 6.83
CA ILE A 321 -11.09 -16.76 6.63
C ILE A 321 -11.55 -17.26 8.00
N GLU A 322 -12.85 -17.19 8.27
CA GLU A 322 -13.51 -17.78 9.44
C GLU A 322 -14.74 -18.54 8.96
N ASP A 323 -14.91 -19.79 9.41
CA ASP A 323 -16.00 -20.69 8.97
C ASP A 323 -16.18 -20.84 7.44
N GLY A 324 -15.10 -20.65 6.69
CA GLY A 324 -15.09 -20.75 5.22
C GLY A 324 -15.46 -19.46 4.48
N GLU A 325 -15.77 -18.39 5.21
CA GLU A 325 -16.13 -17.07 4.67
C GLU A 325 -15.00 -16.05 4.92
N LEU A 326 -14.94 -15.02 4.07
CA LEU A 326 -13.98 -13.93 4.22
C LEU A 326 -14.49 -12.93 5.24
N GLU A 327 -13.78 -12.82 6.34
CA GLU A 327 -14.03 -11.83 7.37
C GLU A 327 -13.15 -10.60 7.19
N ILE A 328 -13.76 -9.46 7.48
CA ILE A 328 -13.15 -8.16 7.36
C ILE A 328 -13.28 -7.45 8.72
N ASP A 329 -12.22 -7.53 9.52
CA ASP A 329 -12.13 -6.83 10.81
C ASP A 329 -11.52 -5.44 10.58
N ALA A 330 -12.38 -4.43 10.51
CA ALA A 330 -11.99 -3.06 10.24
C ALA A 330 -12.57 -2.12 11.31
N VAL A 331 -11.68 -1.49 12.09
CA VAL A 331 -12.06 -0.43 13.05
C VAL A 331 -12.44 0.87 12.32
N ARG A 332 -12.01 1.02 11.06
CA ARG A 332 -12.27 2.18 10.20
C ARG A 332 -12.74 1.72 8.82
N PRO A 333 -13.59 2.50 8.13
CA PRO A 333 -13.95 2.26 6.74
C PRO A 333 -12.73 2.10 5.81
N PHE A 334 -12.88 1.32 4.74
CA PHE A 334 -11.79 1.02 3.80
C PHE A 334 -11.46 2.20 2.92
N LEU A 335 -10.20 2.62 2.87
CA LEU A 335 -9.77 3.64 1.91
C LEU A 335 -9.76 3.08 0.47
N ILE A 336 -10.77 3.43 -0.32
CA ILE A 336 -10.92 3.02 -1.72
C ILE A 336 -10.12 3.92 -2.64
N ASN A 337 -10.16 5.23 -2.43
CA ASN A 337 -9.55 6.20 -3.31
C ASN A 337 -9.04 7.43 -2.55
N ARG A 338 -8.05 8.12 -3.13
CA ARG A 338 -7.51 9.37 -2.62
C ARG A 338 -7.32 10.35 -3.78
N PHE A 339 -8.00 11.48 -3.68
CA PHE A 339 -7.69 12.66 -4.46
C PHE A 339 -6.75 13.57 -3.68
N HIS A 340 -5.71 14.06 -4.35
CA HIS A 340 -4.83 15.09 -3.84
C HIS A 340 -4.47 16.06 -4.97
N SER A 341 -4.53 17.35 -4.69
CA SER A 341 -4.04 18.42 -5.54
C SER A 341 -3.35 19.48 -4.70
N GLU A 342 -2.18 19.97 -5.14
CA GLU A 342 -1.34 20.85 -4.33
C GLU A 342 -1.82 22.32 -4.25
N VAL A 343 -2.50 22.83 -5.28
CA VAL A 343 -2.80 24.27 -5.43
C VAL A 343 -4.26 24.58 -5.81
N HIS A 344 -5.20 23.76 -5.37
CA HIS A 344 -6.62 23.87 -5.74
C HIS A 344 -7.56 23.89 -4.53
N SER A 345 -7.15 24.52 -3.42
CA SER A 345 -7.99 24.69 -2.23
C SER A 345 -9.38 25.22 -2.60
N GLY A 346 -10.43 24.57 -2.09
CA GLY A 346 -11.83 24.94 -2.37
C GLY A 346 -12.48 24.11 -3.48
N MET A 347 -11.74 23.21 -4.14
CA MET A 347 -12.35 22.17 -4.98
C MET A 347 -12.84 20.97 -4.18
N ASP A 348 -12.51 20.86 -2.89
CA ASP A 348 -12.80 19.71 -2.04
C ASP A 348 -14.28 19.31 -2.05
N ASP A 349 -15.20 20.28 -1.92
CA ASP A 349 -16.64 20.03 -1.94
C ASP A 349 -17.13 19.50 -3.29
N ILE A 350 -16.58 20.04 -4.39
CA ILE A 350 -16.89 19.59 -5.75
C ILE A 350 -16.42 18.16 -5.95
N ILE A 351 -15.18 17.86 -5.56
CA ILE A 351 -14.60 16.52 -5.66
C ILE A 351 -15.36 15.52 -4.78
N ALA A 352 -15.74 15.91 -3.56
CA ALA A 352 -16.54 15.07 -2.68
C ALA A 352 -17.92 14.77 -3.29
N ALA A 353 -18.60 15.79 -3.85
CA ALA A 353 -19.88 15.59 -4.53
C ALA A 353 -19.75 14.69 -5.77
N MET A 354 -18.68 14.85 -6.56
CA MET A 354 -18.38 13.98 -7.71
C MET A 354 -18.18 12.52 -7.25
N TYR A 355 -17.34 12.28 -6.25
CA TYR A 355 -17.15 10.94 -5.69
C TYR A 355 -18.45 10.33 -5.17
N TYR A 356 -19.24 11.11 -4.41
CA TYR A 356 -20.51 10.62 -3.90
C TYR A 356 -21.45 10.18 -5.03
N ASN A 357 -21.56 10.99 -6.08
CA ASN A 357 -22.46 10.71 -7.20
C ASN A 357 -21.97 9.54 -8.05
N ASP A 358 -20.70 9.57 -8.46
CA ASP A 358 -20.14 8.60 -9.38
C ASP A 358 -20.05 7.19 -8.77
N TYR A 359 -19.81 7.07 -7.46
CA TYR A 359 -19.68 5.77 -6.81
C TYR A 359 -21.00 5.16 -6.33
N ASN A 360 -21.97 5.98 -5.91
CA ASN A 360 -23.22 5.46 -5.33
C ASN A 360 -24.38 5.37 -6.32
N PHE A 361 -24.30 6.00 -7.49
CA PHE A 361 -25.38 6.01 -8.48
C PHE A 361 -24.91 5.52 -9.86
N PRO A 362 -25.82 5.00 -10.70
CA PRO A 362 -25.51 4.69 -12.09
C PRO A 362 -25.02 5.95 -12.83
N SER A 363 -24.16 5.78 -13.82
CA SER A 363 -23.82 6.88 -14.72
C SER A 363 -25.10 7.32 -15.44
N SER A 364 -25.45 8.61 -15.31
CA SER A 364 -26.63 9.22 -15.92
C SER A 364 -26.60 9.19 -17.44
#